data_AF-A0A7J6UJK4-F1
#
_entry.id   AF-A0A7J6UJK4-F1
#
_cell.length_a   1.000
_cell.length_b   1.000
_cell.length_c   1.000
_cell.angle_alpha   90.00
_cell.angle_beta   90.00
_cell.angle_gamma   90.00
#
_symmetry.space_group_name_H-M   'P 1'
#
loop_
_entity.id
_entity.type
_entity.pdbx_description
1 polymer ?
#
loop_
_entity_poly.entity_id
_entity_poly.type
_entity_poly.pdbx_seq_one_letter_code
_entity_poly.pdbx_strand_id
1 'polypeptide(L)'
;SEEKILSQKEFLAAHEGDYNEIDYISYLKTFEQFHHIPRHLKYKQKDYLEYLKALQKYLRGFIQRQRPIFDIEKLEKESEEEFQERWQAKSVQGWGAGFTRNSRLYCPPTDRLFANEQALEGHKRGKEFKKAAARMAKMHPEEIEALNKLSEKRDMELARL
;
A
#
# COMPACT_ATOMS: atom_id res chain seq x y z
N SER A 1 -19.89 -16.51 19.67
CA SER A 1 -19.67 -15.07 19.89
C SER A 1 -19.23 -14.48 18.56
N GLU A 2 -20.02 -13.58 17.99
CA GLU A 2 -19.69 -12.94 16.72
C GLU A 2 -18.54 -11.95 16.95
N GLU A 3 -17.36 -12.23 16.38
CA GLU A 3 -16.25 -11.26 16.35
C GLU A 3 -16.68 -10.10 15.45
N LYS A 4 -16.96 -8.96 16.08
CA LYS A 4 -17.36 -7.73 15.40
C LYS A 4 -16.20 -7.26 14.52
N ILE A 5 -16.38 -7.33 13.20
CA ILE A 5 -15.42 -6.81 12.22
C ILE A 5 -15.30 -5.29 12.45
N LEU A 6 -14.13 -4.85 12.93
CA LEU A 6 -13.86 -3.43 13.14
C LEU A 6 -13.89 -2.71 11.80
N SER A 7 -14.58 -1.56 11.76
CA SER A 7 -14.50 -0.67 10.61
C SER A 7 -13.09 -0.14 10.43
N GLN A 8 -12.74 0.22 9.19
CA GLN A 8 -11.44 0.82 8.86
C GLN A 8 -11.10 2.02 9.77
N LYS A 9 -12.11 2.81 10.19
CA LYS A 9 -11.92 3.95 11.09
C LYS A 9 -11.57 3.52 12.52
N GLU A 10 -12.20 2.46 13.02
CA GLU A 10 -11.92 1.92 14.36
C GLU A 10 -10.55 1.22 14.39
N PHE A 11 -10.17 0.51 13.33
CA PHE A 11 -8.86 -0.11 13.21
C PHE A 11 -7.73 0.93 13.22
N LEU A 12 -7.89 2.02 12.48
CA LEU A 12 -6.92 3.10 12.40
C LEU A 12 -6.78 3.86 13.74
N ALA A 13 -7.90 4.13 14.42
CA ALA A 13 -7.89 4.81 15.72
C ALA A 13 -7.22 3.98 16.82
N ALA A 14 -7.31 2.65 16.75
CA ALA A 14 -6.69 1.75 17.73
C ALA A 14 -5.17 1.59 17.57
N HIS A 15 -4.57 2.06 16.46
CA HIS A 15 -3.18 1.77 16.10
C HIS A 15 -2.38 3.03 15.72
N GLU A 16 -2.82 4.22 16.16
CA GLU A 16 -2.27 5.50 15.68
C GLU A 16 -0.92 5.94 16.32
N GLY A 17 -0.16 5.04 16.97
CA GLY A 17 1.09 5.46 17.61
C GLY A 17 2.02 4.40 18.21
N ASP A 18 1.59 3.16 18.39
CA ASP A 18 2.40 2.16 19.09
C ASP A 18 2.73 0.97 18.19
N TYR A 19 3.97 0.48 18.31
CA TYR A 19 4.32 -0.88 17.92
C TYR A 19 3.30 -1.82 18.56
N ASN A 20 2.41 -2.37 17.75
CA ASN A 20 1.39 -3.27 18.25
C ASN A 20 1.90 -4.70 18.09
N GLU A 21 2.33 -5.29 19.20
CA GLU A 21 2.70 -6.70 19.23
C GLU A 21 1.44 -7.53 18.95
N ILE A 22 1.51 -8.34 17.90
CA ILE A 22 0.40 -9.22 17.48
C ILE A 22 0.82 -10.66 17.73
N ASP A 23 0.00 -11.41 18.45
CA ASP A 23 0.24 -12.84 18.63
C ASP A 23 -0.02 -13.59 17.31
N TYR A 24 0.56 -14.79 17.21
CA TYR A 24 0.51 -15.56 15.96
C TYR A 24 -0.92 -15.92 15.53
N ILE A 25 -1.82 -16.20 16.49
CA ILE A 25 -3.21 -16.57 16.17
C ILE A 25 -3.96 -15.34 15.66
N SER A 26 -3.80 -14.19 16.31
CA SER A 26 -4.38 -12.93 15.85
C SER A 26 -3.89 -12.57 14.44
N TYR A 27 -2.59 -12.72 14.17
CA TYR A 27 -2.06 -12.54 12.83
C TYR A 27 -2.72 -13.46 11.81
N LEU A 28 -2.82 -14.77 12.08
CA LEU A 28 -3.46 -15.72 11.17
C LEU A 28 -4.95 -15.46 10.92
N LYS A 29 -5.65 -14.80 11.85
CA LYS A 29 -7.04 -14.38 11.66
C LYS A 29 -7.18 -13.19 10.72
N THR A 30 -6.15 -12.35 10.59
CA THR A 30 -6.24 -11.07 9.88
C THR A 30 -5.21 -10.90 8.77
N PHE A 31 -4.35 -11.89 8.50
CA PHE A 31 -3.22 -11.73 7.58
C PHE A 31 -3.64 -11.38 6.14
N GLU A 32 -4.85 -11.76 5.74
CA GLU A 32 -5.43 -11.45 4.42
C GLU A 32 -6.06 -10.04 4.33
N GLN A 33 -6.27 -9.36 5.46
CA GLN A 33 -6.97 -8.07 5.53
C GLN A 33 -6.04 -6.88 5.26
N PHE A 34 -5.26 -6.94 4.18
CA PHE A 34 -4.25 -5.92 3.87
C PHE A 34 -4.83 -4.51 3.72
N HIS A 35 -6.11 -4.38 3.35
CA HIS A 35 -6.80 -3.10 3.21
C HIS A 35 -6.98 -2.34 4.53
N HIS A 36 -6.93 -3.02 5.69
CA HIS A 36 -6.98 -2.36 7.00
C HIS A 36 -5.70 -1.62 7.35
N ILE A 37 -4.56 -2.10 6.84
CA ILE A 37 -3.28 -1.43 7.06
C ILE A 37 -3.34 -0.05 6.37
N PRO A 38 -3.04 1.05 7.08
CA PRO A 38 -3.05 2.37 6.48
C PRO A 38 -2.05 2.49 5.33
N ARG A 39 -2.41 3.26 4.29
CA ARG A 39 -1.56 3.40 3.11
C ARG A 39 -0.20 4.03 3.41
N HIS A 40 -0.13 4.96 4.37
CA HIS A 40 1.13 5.60 4.76
C HIS A 40 2.15 4.62 5.37
N LEU A 41 1.70 3.49 5.93
CA LEU A 41 2.56 2.42 6.45
C LEU A 41 3.01 1.42 5.37
N LYS A 42 2.44 1.47 4.17
CA LYS A 42 2.79 0.56 3.06
C LYS A 42 3.52 1.29 1.94
N TYR A 43 3.23 2.58 1.78
CA TYR A 43 3.78 3.39 0.70
C TYR A 43 5.30 3.51 0.81
N LYS A 44 6.00 2.99 -0.22
CA LYS A 44 7.47 2.95 -0.32
C LYS A 44 8.17 2.27 0.87
N GLN A 45 7.47 1.38 1.59
CA GLN A 45 8.08 0.55 2.61
C GLN A 45 8.63 -0.73 1.98
N LYS A 46 9.96 -0.80 1.87
CA LYS A 46 10.66 -1.91 1.21
C LYS A 46 10.39 -3.24 1.91
N ASP A 47 10.51 -3.27 3.23
CA ASP A 47 10.36 -4.49 4.03
C ASP A 47 8.95 -5.05 3.92
N TYR A 48 7.93 -4.19 3.89
CA TYR A 48 6.54 -4.60 3.68
C TYR A 48 6.32 -5.20 2.28
N LEU A 49 6.89 -4.58 1.24
CA LEU A 49 6.80 -5.10 -0.12
C LEU A 49 7.51 -6.46 -0.26
N GLU A 50 8.68 -6.61 0.36
CA GLU A 50 9.43 -7.87 0.39
C GLU A 50 8.67 -8.96 1.14
N TYR A 51 8.06 -8.61 2.27
CA TYR A 51 7.16 -9.50 3.02
C TYR A 51 6.00 -10.00 2.15
N LEU A 52 5.28 -9.11 1.45
CA LEU A 52 4.17 -9.51 0.58
C LEU A 52 4.62 -10.44 -0.55
N LYS A 53 5.75 -10.13 -1.20
CA LYS A 53 6.32 -10.99 -2.25
C LYS A 53 6.73 -12.36 -1.71
N ALA A 54 7.31 -12.41 -0.50
CA ALA A 54 7.67 -13.66 0.16
C ALA A 54 6.44 -14.48 0.54
N LEU A 55 5.39 -13.84 1.07
CA LEU A 55 4.12 -14.47 1.41
C LEU A 55 3.43 -15.05 0.16
N GLN A 56 3.31 -14.27 -0.91
CA GLN A 56 2.74 -14.73 -2.18
C GLN A 56 3.51 -15.95 -2.72
N LYS A 57 4.85 -15.88 -2.75
CA LYS A 57 5.71 -16.99 -3.17
C LYS A 57 5.49 -18.23 -2.31
N TYR A 58 5.37 -18.06 -1.00
CA TYR A 58 5.12 -19.15 -0.06
C TYR A 58 3.76 -19.82 -0.32
N LEU A 59 2.68 -19.03 -0.42
CA LEU A 59 1.33 -19.52 -0.66
C LEU A 59 1.22 -20.24 -2.01
N ARG A 60 1.83 -19.67 -3.06
CA ARG A 60 1.94 -20.29 -4.38
C ARG A 60 2.60 -21.66 -4.29
N GLY A 61 3.77 -21.75 -3.66
CA GLY A 61 4.48 -23.02 -3.49
C GLY A 61 3.73 -24.01 -2.59
N PHE A 62 3.00 -23.52 -1.59
CA PHE A 62 2.16 -24.34 -0.73
C PHE A 62 1.03 -25.00 -1.53
N ILE A 63 0.30 -24.24 -2.36
CA ILE A 63 -0.76 -24.77 -3.23
C ILE A 63 -0.21 -25.83 -4.17
N GLN A 64 0.92 -25.59 -4.84
CA GLN A 64 1.52 -26.56 -5.75
C GLN A 64 1.91 -27.88 -5.07
N ARG A 65 2.40 -27.83 -3.82
CA ARG A 65 2.73 -29.04 -3.05
C ARG A 65 1.47 -29.81 -2.61
N GLN A 66 0.42 -29.10 -2.21
CA GLN A 66 -0.82 -29.71 -1.74
C GLN A 66 -1.71 -30.20 -2.87
N ARG A 67 -1.65 -29.55 -4.04
CA ARG A 67 -2.49 -29.84 -5.21
C ARG A 67 -1.65 -29.79 -6.51
N PRO A 68 -0.83 -30.82 -6.81
CA PRO A 68 0.06 -30.80 -7.96
C PRO A 68 -0.61 -30.67 -9.33
N ILE A 69 -1.86 -31.12 -9.46
CA ILE A 69 -2.65 -31.08 -10.71
C ILE A 69 -3.37 -29.72 -10.87
N PHE A 70 -3.38 -28.88 -9.85
CA PHE A 70 -4.05 -27.59 -9.90
C PHE A 70 -3.31 -26.65 -10.84
N ASP A 71 -4.04 -26.11 -11.82
CA ASP A 71 -3.52 -25.13 -12.79
C ASP A 71 -3.41 -23.75 -12.13
N ILE A 72 -2.29 -23.55 -11.41
CA ILE A 72 -2.01 -22.30 -10.71
C ILE A 72 -1.75 -21.14 -11.66
N GLU A 73 -1.25 -21.41 -12.86
CA GLU A 73 -0.97 -20.38 -13.87
C GLU A 73 -2.29 -19.80 -14.40
N LYS A 74 -3.28 -20.66 -14.64
CA LYS A 74 -4.63 -20.22 -14.98
C LYS A 74 -5.25 -19.38 -13.86
N LEU A 75 -5.15 -19.82 -12.60
CA LEU A 75 -5.65 -19.04 -11.45
C LEU A 75 -4.97 -17.66 -11.36
N GLU A 76 -3.64 -17.61 -11.50
CA GLU A 76 -2.87 -16.36 -11.47
C GLU A 76 -3.29 -15.43 -12.61
N LYS A 77 -3.54 -15.97 -13.81
CA LYS A 77 -4.04 -15.20 -14.95
C LYS A 77 -5.44 -14.64 -14.71
N GLU A 78 -6.38 -15.46 -14.25
CA GLU A 78 -7.74 -15.03 -13.92
C GLU A 78 -7.74 -13.95 -12.82
N SER A 79 -6.88 -14.12 -11.81
CA SER A 79 -6.70 -13.12 -10.73
C SER A 79 -6.13 -11.80 -11.24
N GLU A 80 -5.17 -11.85 -12.18
CA GLU A 80 -4.62 -10.64 -12.80
C GLU A 80 -5.67 -9.91 -13.65
N GLU A 81 -6.45 -10.64 -14.44
CA GLU A 81 -7.55 -10.07 -15.24
C GLU A 81 -8.59 -9.39 -14.35
N GLU A 82 -9.04 -10.07 -13.29
CA GLU A 82 -9.96 -9.50 -12.29
C GLU A 82 -9.36 -8.26 -11.61
N PHE A 83 -8.07 -8.30 -11.24
CA PHE A 83 -7.41 -7.15 -10.66
C PHE A 83 -7.41 -5.95 -11.60
N GLN A 84 -7.06 -6.15 -12.88
CA GLN A 84 -7.03 -5.08 -13.87
C GLN A 84 -8.41 -4.44 -14.08
N GLU A 85 -9.46 -5.25 -14.15
CA GLU A 85 -10.85 -4.77 -14.22
C GLU A 85 -11.22 -3.92 -13.00
N ARG A 86 -10.95 -4.43 -11.79
CA ARG A 86 -11.22 -3.70 -10.53
C ARG A 86 -10.38 -2.44 -10.39
N TRP A 87 -9.13 -2.47 -10.87
CA TRP A 87 -8.23 -1.31 -10.84
C TRP A 87 -8.74 -0.19 -11.74
N GLN A 88 -9.15 -0.51 -12.97
CA GLN A 88 -9.76 0.43 -13.91
C GLN A 88 -11.08 1.00 -13.37
N ALA A 89 -11.89 0.15 -12.72
CA ALA A 89 -13.13 0.55 -12.07
C ALA A 89 -12.94 1.31 -10.74
N LYS A 90 -11.70 1.47 -10.26
CA LYS A 90 -11.38 2.05 -8.93
C LYS A 90 -12.09 1.36 -7.76
N SER A 91 -12.38 0.07 -7.91
CA SER A 91 -13.13 -0.74 -6.93
C SER A 91 -12.23 -1.62 -6.05
N VAL A 92 -10.90 -1.58 -6.24
CA VAL A 92 -9.96 -2.28 -5.36
C VAL A 92 -10.04 -1.71 -3.94
N GLN A 93 -10.29 -2.59 -2.98
CA GLN A 93 -10.47 -2.22 -1.57
C GLN A 93 -9.20 -1.53 -1.02
N GLY A 94 -9.39 -0.43 -0.28
CA GLY A 94 -8.27 0.40 0.20
C GLY A 94 -7.66 1.34 -0.86
N TRP A 95 -8.09 1.25 -2.12
CA TRP A 95 -7.60 2.07 -3.23
C TRP A 95 -8.63 3.04 -3.83
N GLY A 96 -9.89 3.03 -3.36
CA GLY A 96 -10.97 3.88 -3.87
C GLY A 96 -10.75 5.41 -3.77
N ALA A 97 -9.88 5.88 -2.87
CA ALA A 97 -9.48 7.29 -2.78
C ALA A 97 -8.57 7.76 -3.95
N GLY A 98 -8.23 6.85 -4.88
CA GLY A 98 -7.34 7.11 -6.01
C GLY A 98 -5.85 6.95 -5.65
N PHE A 99 -4.99 7.46 -6.52
CA PHE A 99 -3.53 7.41 -6.36
C PHE A 99 -3.06 8.15 -5.12
N THR A 100 -1.98 7.66 -4.50
CA THR A 100 -1.33 8.25 -3.34
C THR A 100 -0.97 9.72 -3.58
N ARG A 101 -0.52 10.05 -4.79
CA ARG A 101 -0.15 11.43 -5.15
C ARG A 101 -1.31 12.43 -5.05
N ASN A 102 -2.55 11.95 -5.15
CA ASN A 102 -3.75 12.77 -5.06
C ASN A 102 -4.25 12.94 -3.61
N SER A 103 -3.61 12.29 -2.64
CA SER A 103 -3.95 12.43 -1.23
C SER A 103 -3.54 13.80 -0.69
N ARG A 104 -4.41 14.42 0.12
CA ARG A 104 -4.09 15.66 0.86
C ARG A 104 -2.89 15.51 1.80
N LEU A 105 -2.58 14.28 2.24
CA LEU A 105 -1.49 13.96 3.15
C LEU A 105 -0.19 13.56 2.42
N TYR A 106 -0.17 13.63 1.09
CA TYR A 106 1.01 13.35 0.29
C TYR A 106 1.87 14.59 0.13
N CYS A 107 3.19 14.42 0.19
CA CYS A 107 4.19 15.47 -0.02
C CYS A 107 4.96 15.21 -1.33
N PRO A 108 4.60 15.87 -2.44
CA PRO A 108 5.26 15.65 -3.73
C PRO A 108 6.77 15.86 -3.74
N PRO A 109 7.35 16.91 -3.10
CA PRO A 109 8.79 17.14 -3.15
C PRO A 109 9.63 15.98 -2.59
N THR A 110 9.14 15.33 -1.53
CA THR A 110 9.86 14.24 -0.86
C THR A 110 9.32 12.86 -1.18
N ASP A 111 8.24 12.75 -1.97
CA ASP A 111 7.63 11.47 -2.35
C ASP A 111 7.27 10.63 -1.10
N ARG A 112 6.53 11.24 -0.17
CA ARG A 112 6.13 10.66 1.15
C ARG A 112 4.65 10.87 1.42
N LEU A 113 4.00 9.88 2.02
CA LEU A 113 2.63 9.93 2.51
C LEU A 113 2.64 9.93 4.05
N PHE A 114 1.87 10.84 4.66
CA PHE A 114 1.83 11.02 6.12
C PHE A 114 0.54 10.46 6.72
N ALA A 115 0.59 10.12 8.02
CA ALA A 115 -0.56 9.63 8.77
C ALA A 115 -1.64 10.71 8.97
N ASN A 116 -1.21 11.94 9.26
CA ASN A 116 -2.08 13.07 9.55
C ASN A 116 -1.44 14.40 9.11
N GLU A 117 -2.23 15.49 9.17
CA GLU A 117 -1.79 16.82 8.75
C GLU A 117 -0.69 17.38 9.63
N GLN A 118 -0.73 17.13 10.94
CA GLN A 118 0.28 17.63 11.87
C GLN A 118 1.68 17.09 11.53
N ALA A 119 1.79 15.80 11.21
CA ALA A 119 3.04 15.18 10.78
C ALA A 119 3.55 15.78 9.46
N LEU A 120 2.66 16.04 8.50
CA LEU A 120 3.00 16.69 7.24
C LEU A 120 3.50 18.14 7.45
N GLU A 121 2.82 18.94 8.27
CA GLU A 121 3.24 20.31 8.57
C GLU A 121 4.54 20.36 9.38
N GLY A 122 4.77 19.37 10.24
CA GLY A 122 6.07 19.12 10.86
C GLY A 122 7.17 18.91 9.82
N HIS A 123 6.95 17.97 8.89
CA HIS A 123 7.90 17.63 7.82
C HIS A 123 8.25 18.83 6.92
N LYS A 124 7.27 19.66 6.56
CA LYS A 124 7.48 20.86 5.72
C LYS A 124 8.44 21.89 6.33
N ARG A 125 8.61 21.90 7.65
CA ARG A 125 9.56 22.80 8.33
C ARG A 125 11.02 22.30 8.26
N GLY A 126 11.22 21.02 7.95
CA GLY A 126 12.51 20.35 7.93
C GLY A 126 13.45 20.78 6.79
N LYS A 127 14.77 20.58 7.01
CA LYS A 127 15.80 20.89 6.00
C LYS A 127 15.68 20.00 4.76
N GLU A 128 15.30 18.73 4.95
CA GLU A 128 15.10 17.77 3.84
C GLU A 128 14.03 18.28 2.86
N PHE A 129 12.86 18.66 3.38
CA PHE A 129 11.77 19.22 2.58
C PHE A 129 12.23 20.47 1.82
N LYS A 130 12.86 21.44 2.50
CA LYS A 130 13.32 22.70 1.86
C LYS A 130 14.25 22.43 0.68
N LYS A 131 15.22 21.51 0.84
CA LYS A 131 16.13 21.10 -0.24
C LYS A 131 15.38 20.42 -1.39
N ALA A 132 14.47 19.50 -1.08
CA ALA A 132 13.69 18.77 -2.06
C ALA A 132 12.72 19.68 -2.84
N ALA A 133 12.08 20.64 -2.17
CA ALA A 133 11.19 21.62 -2.77
C ALA A 133 11.94 22.56 -3.71
N ALA A 134 13.12 23.06 -3.31
CA ALA A 134 13.96 23.88 -4.18
C ALA A 134 14.45 23.13 -5.42
N ARG A 135 14.73 21.82 -5.30
CA ARG A 135 15.05 20.96 -6.44
C ARG A 135 13.84 20.79 -7.36
N MET A 136 12.68 20.46 -6.80
CA MET A 136 11.45 20.24 -7.57
C MET A 136 11.00 21.51 -8.30
N ALA A 137 11.18 22.70 -7.71
CA ALA A 137 10.87 23.98 -8.36
C ALA A 137 11.71 24.28 -9.62
N LYS A 138 12.87 23.61 -9.77
CA LYS A 138 13.76 23.74 -10.94
C LYS A 138 13.58 22.61 -11.96
N MET A 139 12.70 21.64 -11.67
CA MET A 139 12.50 20.43 -12.45
C MET A 139 11.64 20.74 -13.69
N HIS A 140 11.93 20.10 -14.82
CA HIS A 140 11.13 20.28 -16.03
C HIS A 140 9.74 19.63 -15.84
N PRO A 141 8.66 20.18 -16.43
CA PRO A 141 7.32 19.58 -16.32
C PRO A 141 7.27 18.09 -16.72
N GLU A 142 8.06 17.68 -17.71
CA GLU A 142 8.15 16.28 -18.13
C GLU A 142 8.76 15.37 -17.05
N GLU A 143 9.75 15.87 -16.31
CA GLU A 143 10.37 15.12 -15.21
C GLU A 143 9.38 14.98 -14.04
N ILE A 144 8.61 16.04 -13.73
CA ILE A 144 7.54 16.00 -12.73
C ILE A 144 6.49 14.96 -13.12
N GLU A 145 6.09 14.94 -14.39
CA GLU A 145 5.12 13.98 -14.90
C GLU A 145 5.65 12.54 -14.87
N ALA A 146 6.93 12.34 -15.17
CA ALA A 146 7.58 11.03 -15.03
C ALA A 146 7.56 10.54 -13.58
N LEU A 147 7.80 11.43 -12.60
CA LEU A 147 7.69 11.09 -11.18
C LEU A 147 6.26 10.76 -10.76
N ASN A 148 5.26 11.47 -11.30
CA ASN A 148 3.85 11.15 -11.06
C ASN A 148 3.52 9.74 -11.54
N LYS A 149 3.85 9.42 -12.80
CA LYS A 149 3.63 8.08 -13.38
C LYS A 149 4.36 6.99 -12.59
N LEU A 150 5.56 7.28 -12.08
CA LEU A 150 6.29 6.35 -11.24
C LEU A 150 5.59 6.10 -9.90
N SER A 151 5.02 7.13 -9.27
CA SER A 151 4.21 6.96 -8.05
C SER A 151 2.96 6.12 -8.33
N GLU A 152 2.25 6.36 -9.43
CA GLU A 152 1.05 5.60 -9.81
C GLU A 152 1.38 4.13 -10.10
N LYS A 153 2.50 3.88 -10.77
CA LYS A 153 2.98 2.52 -11.03
C LYS A 153 3.28 1.75 -9.74
N ARG A 154 3.87 2.42 -8.73
CA ARG A 154 4.13 1.81 -7.41
C ARG A 154 2.84 1.52 -6.66
N ASP A 155 1.88 2.43 -6.73
CA ASP A 155 0.55 2.20 -6.16
C ASP A 155 -0.09 0.96 -6.76
N MET A 156 -0.05 0.81 -8.08
CA MET A 156 -0.57 -0.37 -8.78
C MET A 156 0.20 -1.65 -8.42
N GLU A 157 1.54 -1.63 -8.37
CA GLU A 157 2.35 -2.79 -7.96
C GLU A 157 1.97 -3.26 -6.55
N LEU A 158 1.79 -2.32 -5.62
CA LEU A 158 1.41 -2.63 -4.25
C LEU A 158 -0.05 -3.11 -4.14
N ALA A 159 -0.95 -2.58 -4.96
CA ALA A 159 -2.36 -3.01 -4.98
C ALA A 159 -2.56 -4.41 -5.57
N ARG A 160 -1.65 -4.83 -6.45
CA ARG A 160 -1.67 -6.12 -7.16
C ARG A 160 -1.23 -7.29 -6.29
N LEU A 161 -0.43 -7.04 -5.25
CA LEU A 161 0.10 -8.05 -4.34
C LEU A 161 -0.87 -8.36 -3.21
#